data_AF-I0B6G2-F1
#
_entry.id   AF-I0B6G2-F1
#
_cell.length_a   1.000
_cell.length_b   1.000
_cell.length_c   1.000
_cell.angle_alpha   90.00
_cell.angle_beta   90.00
_cell.angle_gamma   90.00
#
_symmetry.space_group_name_H-M   'P 1'
#
loop_
_entity.id
_entity.type
_entity.pdbx_description
1 polymer ?
#
loop_
_entity_poly.entity_id
_entity_poly.type
_entity_poly.pdbx_seq_one_letter_code
_entity_poly.pdbx_strand_id
1 'polypeptide(L)' 'MAKFATQLLLFVLIASLVMLEVHASNTFQVPDLGKRLLMNRDPNGFPCAESCVYIPCTVTALLGCSCRNRVCYRNEL' A
#
# COMPACT_ATOMS: atom_id res chain seq x y z
N MET A 1 9.34 -40.45 -18.00
CA MET A 1 8.85 -39.16 -18.55
C MET A 1 8.12 -38.31 -17.51
N ALA A 2 7.01 -38.77 -16.92
CA ALA A 2 6.13 -37.93 -16.07
C ALA A 2 6.77 -37.39 -14.78
N LYS A 3 7.56 -38.20 -14.05
CA LYS A 3 8.19 -37.79 -12.78
C LYS A 3 9.09 -36.54 -12.91
N PHE A 4 9.79 -36.41 -14.04
CA PHE A 4 10.68 -35.27 -14.28
C PHE A 4 9.90 -33.97 -14.50
N ALA A 5 8.78 -34.04 -15.24
CA ALA A 5 7.90 -32.89 -15.45
C ALA A 5 7.27 -32.41 -14.14
N THR A 6 6.85 -33.33 -13.26
CA THR A 6 6.30 -32.96 -11.95
C THR A 6 7.34 -32.28 -11.06
N GLN A 7 8.59 -32.75 -11.06
CA GLN A 7 9.67 -32.13 -10.29
C GLN A 7 10.00 -30.71 -10.80
N LEU A 8 10.06 -30.53 -12.12
CA LEU A 8 10.25 -29.20 -12.74
C LEU A 8 9.10 -28.25 -12.37
N LEU A 9 7.85 -28.71 -12.46
CA LEU A 9 6.69 -27.90 -12.08
C LEU A 9 6.75 -27.48 -10.61
N LEU A 10 7.10 -28.41 -9.72
CA LEU A 10 7.24 -28.12 -8.30
C LEU A 10 8.35 -27.09 -8.04
N PHE A 11 9.50 -27.21 -8.72
CA PHE A 11 10.58 -26.25 -8.62
C PHE A 11 10.16 -24.84 -9.07
N VAL A 12 9.45 -24.73 -10.20
CA VAL A 12 8.93 -23.45 -10.72
C VAL A 12 7.91 -22.82 -9.75
N LEU A 13 7.03 -23.63 -9.16
CA LEU A 13 6.06 -23.15 -8.16
C LEU A 13 6.77 -22.59 -6.91
N ILE A 14 7.76 -23.32 -6.38
CA ILE A 14 8.53 -22.88 -5.21
C ILE A 14 9.30 -21.59 -5.54
N ALA A 15 9.97 -21.53 -6.69
CA ALA A 15 10.68 -20.33 -7.13
C ALA A 15 9.73 -19.12 -7.25
N SER A 16 8.52 -19.32 -7.79
CA SER A 16 7.52 -18.25 -7.91
C SER A 16 7.05 -17.77 -6.54
N LEU A 17 6.84 -18.68 -5.58
CA LEU A 17 6.45 -18.33 -4.21
C LEU A 17 7.54 -17.49 -3.52
N VAL A 18 8.81 -17.90 -3.63
CA VAL A 18 9.96 -17.17 -3.08
C VAL A 18 10.09 -15.78 -3.69
N MET A 19 9.92 -15.65 -5.01
CA MET A 19 9.98 -14.34 -5.68
C MET A 19 8.81 -13.43 -5.29
N LEU A 20 7.64 -13.97 -4.98
CA LEU A 20 6.50 -13.22 -4.47
C LEU A 20 6.77 -12.68 -3.05
N GLU A 21 7.38 -13.48 -2.18
CA GLU A 21 7.80 -13.04 -0.84
C GLU A 21 8.92 -11.98 -0.91
N VAL A 22 9.87 -12.12 -1.83
CA VAL A 22 10.94 -11.13 -2.06
C VAL A 22 10.35 -9.81 -2.58
N HIS A 23 9.37 -9.84 -3.48
CA HIS A 23 8.68 -8.62 -3.89
C HIS A 23 7.85 -8.02 -2.76
N ALA A 24 7.16 -8.83 -1.94
CA ALA A 24 6.45 -8.33 -0.76
C ALA A 24 7.42 -7.67 0.24
N SER A 25 8.58 -8.27 0.50
CA SER A 25 9.59 -7.70 1.40
C SER A 25 10.23 -6.44 0.81
N ASN A 26 10.55 -6.42 -0.49
CA ASN A 26 11.15 -5.23 -1.12
C ASN A 26 10.15 -4.08 -1.28
N THR A 27 8.86 -4.37 -1.50
CA THR A 27 7.80 -3.34 -1.56
C THR A 27 7.34 -2.87 -0.17
N PHE A 28 7.52 -3.71 0.86
CA PHE A 28 7.22 -3.35 2.26
C PHE A 28 8.41 -2.68 2.98
N GLN A 29 9.66 -2.99 2.59
CA GLN A 29 10.87 -2.35 3.10
C GLN A 29 11.24 -1.05 2.38
N VAL A 30 10.42 -0.57 1.45
CA VAL A 30 10.41 0.88 1.19
C VAL A 30 9.59 1.50 2.31
N PRO A 31 10.18 2.07 3.38
CA PRO A 31 9.40 2.85 4.34
C PRO A 31 8.69 4.00 3.62
N ASP A 32 9.07 4.31 2.38
CA ASP A 32 8.56 5.39 1.57
C ASP A 32 7.08 5.36 1.26
N LEU A 33 6.32 4.25 1.24
CA LEU A 33 4.87 4.42 0.99
C LEU A 33 4.19 4.96 2.25
N GLY A 34 4.35 4.29 3.39
CA GLY A 34 3.85 4.77 4.66
C GLY A 34 4.47 6.12 5.06
N LYS A 35 5.76 6.30 4.82
CA LYS A 35 6.51 7.53 5.14
C LYS A 35 6.26 8.65 4.13
N ARG A 36 5.97 8.40 2.85
CA ARG A 36 5.53 9.46 1.92
C ARG A 36 4.08 9.85 2.14
N LEU A 37 3.24 8.91 2.57
CA LEU A 37 1.89 9.24 2.99
C LEU A 37 1.92 10.03 4.32
N LEU A 38 2.65 9.55 5.34
CA LEU A 38 2.73 10.16 6.67
C LEU A 38 3.66 11.39 6.77
N MET A 39 4.72 11.49 5.97
CA MET A 39 5.67 12.62 5.96
C MET A 39 5.50 13.54 4.76
N ASN A 40 4.41 13.44 4.00
CA ASN A 40 3.97 14.61 3.25
C ASN A 40 3.46 15.62 4.27
N ARG A 41 4.38 16.46 4.74
CA ARG A 41 4.12 17.66 5.54
C ARG A 41 3.34 18.64 4.66
N ASP A 42 2.11 18.27 4.32
CA ASP A 42 1.12 19.23 3.89
C ASP A 42 0.97 20.19 5.09
N PRO A 43 1.10 21.50 4.91
CA PRO A 43 0.90 22.48 5.97
C PRO A 43 -0.54 22.49 6.53
N ASN A 44 -1.35 21.50 6.16
CA ASN A 44 -2.77 21.40 6.36
C ASN A 44 -3.17 20.20 7.24
N GLY A 45 -2.21 19.43 7.77
CA GLY A 45 -2.49 18.41 8.78
C GLY A 45 -2.08 16.99 8.37
N PHE A 46 -2.54 16.00 9.13
CA PHE A 46 -2.16 14.60 8.95
C PHE A 46 -3.12 13.85 8.01
N PRO A 47 -2.62 12.91 7.19
CA PRO A 47 -3.46 12.10 6.32
C PRO A 47 -4.33 11.13 7.13
N CYS A 48 -5.59 10.94 6.74
CA CYS A 48 -6.55 10.04 7.37
C CYS A 48 -6.55 8.62 6.81
N ALA A 49 -5.51 8.25 6.05
CA ALA A 49 -5.39 6.97 5.36
C ALA A 49 -6.52 6.67 4.34
N GLU A 50 -7.25 7.70 3.88
CA GLU A 50 -8.27 7.58 2.84
C GLU A 50 -7.87 8.44 1.63
N SER A 51 -8.05 7.93 0.41
CA SER A 51 -7.81 8.68 -0.82
C SER A 51 -9.14 9.17 -1.39
N CYS A 52 -9.19 10.43 -1.80
CA CYS A 52 -10.40 11.04 -2.36
C CYS A 52 -10.40 11.16 -3.88
N VAL A 53 -9.69 10.26 -4.59
CA VAL A 53 -9.65 10.24 -6.06
C VAL A 53 -10.96 9.74 -6.65
N TYR A 54 -11.52 8.66 -6.09
CA TYR A 54 -12.71 7.97 -6.61
C TYR A 54 -13.86 7.94 -5.61
N ILE A 55 -13.55 7.97 -4.31
CA ILE A 55 -14.51 7.86 -3.21
C ILE A 55 -14.26 9.07 -2.32
N PRO A 56 -15.27 9.88 -1.96
CA PRO A 56 -15.06 10.99 -1.04
C PRO A 56 -14.60 10.46 0.33
N CYS A 57 -14.04 11.32 1.18
CA CYS A 57 -13.72 10.97 2.57
C CYS A 57 -15.03 10.57 3.28
N THR A 58 -15.39 9.29 3.28
CA THR A 58 -16.71 8.82 3.74
C THR A 58 -16.62 8.39 5.20
N VAL A 59 -15.65 7.53 5.49
CA VAL A 59 -15.40 7.03 6.84
C VAL A 59 -14.71 8.11 7.65
N THR A 60 -13.72 8.76 7.05
CA THR A 60 -12.85 9.70 7.76
C THR A 60 -13.44 11.10 7.88
N ALA A 61 -14.40 11.51 7.04
CA ALA A 61 -15.06 12.81 7.20
C ALA A 61 -15.83 12.94 8.52
N LEU A 62 -16.38 11.84 9.03
CA LEU A 62 -17.03 11.82 10.35
C LEU A 62 -16.06 12.19 11.49
N LEU A 63 -14.76 11.99 11.28
CA LEU A 63 -13.70 12.34 12.24
C LEU A 63 -13.08 13.73 11.97
N GLY A 64 -13.65 14.51 11.06
CA GLY A 64 -13.17 15.84 10.69
C GLY A 64 -12.14 15.85 9.56
N CYS A 65 -12.03 14.77 8.78
CA CYS A 65 -11.15 14.75 7.61
C CYS A 65 -11.80 15.39 6.38
N SER A 66 -10.98 16.06 5.57
CA SER A 66 -11.38 16.71 4.33
C SER A 66 -10.46 16.31 3.18
N CYS A 67 -11.01 16.24 1.97
CA CYS A 67 -10.26 15.90 0.77
C CYS A 67 -9.37 17.07 0.34
N ARG A 68 -8.05 16.83 0.25
CA ARG A 68 -7.07 17.78 -0.30
C ARG A 68 -6.03 17.04 -1.12
N ASN A 69 -5.63 17.56 -2.28
CA ASN A 69 -4.62 16.90 -3.14
C ASN A 69 -4.90 15.40 -3.40
N ARG A 70 -6.18 15.02 -3.52
CA ARG A 70 -6.64 13.63 -3.73
C ARG A 70 -6.39 12.67 -2.56
N VAL A 71 -6.05 13.20 -1.38
CA VAL A 71 -5.90 12.46 -0.12
C VAL A 71 -6.79 13.11 0.94
N CYS A 72 -7.36 12.33 1.84
CA CYS A 72 -8.14 12.85 2.97
C CYS A 72 -7.17 13.24 4.09
N TYR A 73 -7.22 14.50 4.54
CA TYR A 73 -6.42 15.02 5.64
C TYR A 73 -7.30 15.48 6.78
N ARG A 74 -6.86 15.30 8.03
CA ARG A 74 -7.48 15.88 9.21
C ARG A 74 -6.77 17.19 9.48
N ASN A 75 -7.51 18.29 9.33
CA ASN A 75 -6.98 19.60 9.66
C ASN A 75 -6.78 19.66 11.18
N GLU A 76 -5.54 19.90 11.62
CA GLU A 76 -5.25 20.33 12.99
C GLU A 76 -5.50 21.84 13.03
N LEU A 77 -6.75 22.24 13.34
CA LEU A 77 -6.98 23.56 13.94
C LEU A 77 -6.57 23.50 15.40
#